data_AF-A0A3D4UZM7-F1
#
_entry.id   AF-A0A3D4UZM7-F1
#
_cell.length_a   1.000
_cell.length_b   1.000
_cell.length_c   1.000
_cell.angle_alpha   90.00
_cell.angle_beta   90.00
_cell.angle_gamma   90.00
#
_symmetry.space_group_name_H-M   'P 1'
#
loop_
_entity.id
_entity.type
_entity.pdbx_description
1 polymer ?
#
loop_
_entity_poly.entity_id
_entity_poly.type
_entity_poly.pdbx_seq_one_letter_code
_entity_poly.pdbx_strand_id
1 'polypeptide(L)'
;MAMSKNSQNTYKKTKKKENQRRGRRNRQRGAELQRQAVNLAKEFKLEAFNRDRGGAQHEMGDIEIEGNYYGCKRRKSIATWVKPEKEEVGVVIREDRGAPFMVVPLEHYLFLVSLSKEKI
;
A
#
# COMPACT_ATOMS: atom_id res chain seq x y z
N MET A 1 -20.53 -35.33 24.23
CA MET A 1 -19.19 -35.89 23.90
C MET A 1 -18.12 -34.85 24.21
N ALA A 2 -17.44 -34.97 25.36
CA ALA A 2 -16.33 -34.08 25.71
C ALA A 2 -15.12 -34.43 24.83
N MET A 3 -14.70 -33.49 23.98
CA MET A 3 -13.44 -33.66 23.23
C MET A 3 -12.27 -33.78 24.22
N SER A 4 -11.50 -34.86 24.09
CA SER A 4 -10.26 -35.10 24.84
C SER A 4 -9.40 -33.84 24.91
N LYS A 5 -8.95 -33.46 26.12
CA LYS A 5 -8.13 -32.26 26.41
C LYS A 5 -6.88 -32.16 25.52
N ASN A 6 -6.38 -33.28 24.98
CA ASN A 6 -5.25 -33.32 24.05
C ASN A 6 -5.59 -32.82 22.63
N SER A 7 -6.81 -33.06 22.16
CA SER A 7 -7.28 -32.63 20.82
C SER A 7 -7.51 -31.10 20.76
N GLN A 8 -7.97 -30.51 21.87
CA GLN A 8 -8.16 -29.06 21.97
C GLN A 8 -6.83 -28.29 21.95
N ASN A 9 -5.76 -28.87 22.50
CA ASN A 9 -4.45 -28.22 22.62
C ASN A 9 -3.68 -28.21 21.27
N THR A 10 -3.76 -29.29 20.50
CA THR A 10 -3.20 -29.37 19.14
C THR A 10 -3.91 -28.40 18.18
N TYR A 11 -5.24 -28.29 18.27
CA TYR A 11 -6.05 -27.37 17.46
C TYR A 11 -5.73 -25.89 17.74
N LYS A 12 -5.47 -25.51 19.00
CA LYS A 12 -5.00 -24.15 19.36
C LYS A 12 -3.61 -23.85 18.78
N LYS A 13 -2.69 -24.83 18.79
CA LYS A 13 -1.32 -24.69 18.29
C LYS A 13 -1.26 -24.54 16.77
N THR A 14 -2.10 -25.26 16.02
CA THR A 14 -2.21 -25.13 14.56
C THR A 14 -2.79 -23.77 14.15
N LYS A 15 -3.85 -23.28 14.82
CA LYS A 15 -4.38 -21.92 14.59
C LYS A 15 -3.35 -20.81 14.81
N LYS A 16 -2.52 -20.92 15.87
CA LYS A 16 -1.45 -19.95 16.15
C LYS A 16 -0.39 -19.90 15.04
N LYS A 17 0.04 -21.07 14.54
CA LYS A 17 0.99 -21.16 13.41
C LYS A 17 0.38 -20.62 12.11
N GLU A 18 -0.90 -20.88 11.86
CA GLU A 18 -1.61 -20.36 10.69
C GLU A 18 -1.68 -18.83 10.71
N ASN A 19 -2.01 -18.23 11.87
CA ASN A 19 -2.04 -16.78 12.05
C ASN A 19 -0.66 -16.14 11.85
N GLN A 20 0.41 -16.76 12.34
CA GLN A 20 1.79 -16.31 12.09
C GLN A 20 2.15 -16.36 10.60
N ARG A 21 1.75 -17.43 9.88
CA ARG A 21 1.95 -17.56 8.43
C ARG A 21 1.16 -16.50 7.66
N ARG A 22 -0.09 -16.23 8.04
CA ARG A 22 -0.93 -15.16 7.47
C ARG A 22 -0.29 -13.78 7.70
N GLY A 23 0.21 -13.50 8.90
CA GLY A 23 0.94 -12.26 9.22
C GLY A 23 2.24 -12.09 8.41
N ARG A 24 2.99 -13.17 8.20
CA ARG A 24 4.18 -13.16 7.31
C ARG A 24 3.79 -12.86 5.85
N ARG A 25 2.74 -13.51 5.35
CA ARG A 25 2.25 -13.32 3.98
C ARG A 25 1.73 -11.90 3.74
N ASN A 26 1.01 -11.33 4.70
CA ASN A 26 0.50 -9.96 4.58
C ASN A 26 1.64 -8.93 4.57
N ARG A 27 2.68 -9.13 5.38
CA ARG A 27 3.90 -8.30 5.34
C ARG A 27 4.61 -8.40 4.00
N GLN A 28 4.78 -9.62 3.48
CA GLN A 28 5.36 -9.85 2.15
C GLN A 28 4.56 -9.11 1.06
N ARG A 29 3.23 -9.18 1.12
CA ARG A 29 2.34 -8.49 0.18
C ARG A 29 2.41 -6.96 0.26
N GLY A 30 2.70 -6.41 1.44
CA GLY A 30 2.98 -4.99 1.61
C GLY A 30 4.29 -4.60 0.94
N ALA A 31 5.37 -5.35 1.21
CA ALA A 31 6.67 -5.15 0.59
C ALA A 31 6.66 -5.37 -0.94
N GLU A 32 5.78 -6.22 -1.46
CA GLU A 32 5.51 -6.34 -2.91
C GLU A 32 4.95 -5.04 -3.49
N LEU A 33 3.97 -4.41 -2.84
CA LEU A 33 3.37 -3.15 -3.31
C LEU A 33 4.39 -2.00 -3.26
N GLN A 34 5.17 -1.90 -2.17
CA GLN A 34 6.24 -0.90 -2.05
C GLN A 34 7.25 -1.03 -3.20
N ARG A 35 7.74 -2.26 -3.45
CA ARG A 35 8.64 -2.55 -4.58
C ARG A 35 8.02 -2.23 -5.93
N GLN A 36 6.75 -2.57 -6.14
CA GLN A 36 6.04 -2.25 -7.38
C GLN A 36 6.01 -0.75 -7.63
N ALA A 37 5.67 0.05 -6.62
CA ALA A 37 5.60 1.51 -6.75
C ALA A 37 6.98 2.12 -7.05
N VAL A 38 8.03 1.69 -6.34
CA VAL A 38 9.41 2.15 -6.58
C VAL A 38 9.90 1.77 -7.98
N ASN A 39 9.65 0.53 -8.42
CA ASN A 39 10.09 0.09 -9.74
C ASN A 39 9.39 0.86 -10.85
N LEU A 40 8.07 1.05 -10.74
CA LEU A 40 7.31 1.84 -11.71
C LEU A 40 7.81 3.30 -11.76
N ALA A 41 8.11 3.90 -10.60
CA ALA A 41 8.68 5.25 -10.56
C ALA A 41 10.02 5.33 -11.29
N LYS A 42 10.87 4.31 -11.16
CA LYS A 42 12.16 4.23 -11.87
C LYS A 42 12.01 4.09 -13.38
N GLU A 43 10.93 3.46 -13.87
CA GLU A 43 10.62 3.41 -15.31
C GLU A 43 10.39 4.82 -15.87
N PHE A 44 9.80 5.72 -15.08
CA PHE A 44 9.66 7.15 -15.39
C PHE A 44 10.93 7.98 -15.08
N LYS A 45 12.08 7.33 -14.86
CA LYS A 45 13.36 7.97 -14.51
C LYS A 45 13.27 8.84 -13.25
N LEU A 46 12.39 8.49 -12.31
CA LEU A 46 12.29 9.14 -11.00
C LEU A 46 13.28 8.54 -10.01
N GLU A 47 13.85 9.36 -9.14
CA GLU A 47 14.57 8.94 -7.95
C GLU A 47 13.54 8.37 -6.96
N ALA A 48 13.68 7.08 -6.66
CA ALA A 48 12.72 6.37 -5.81
C ALA A 48 13.38 5.26 -4.99
N PHE A 49 12.97 5.14 -3.72
CA PHE A 49 13.50 4.13 -2.80
C PHE A 49 12.48 3.66 -1.77
N ASN A 50 12.63 2.40 -1.35
CA ASN A 50 11.88 1.84 -0.23
C ASN A 50 12.49 2.38 1.07
N ARG A 51 11.65 2.86 1.98
CA ARG A 51 12.08 3.43 3.26
C ARG A 51 12.10 2.43 4.41
N ASP A 52 11.58 1.21 4.18
CA ASP A 52 11.28 0.22 5.23
C ASP A 52 12.55 -0.27 5.96
N ARG A 53 12.99 0.48 6.98
CA ARG A 53 13.90 0.06 8.04
C ARG A 53 13.08 -0.32 9.26
N GLY A 54 12.65 -1.58 9.27
CA GLY A 54 12.34 -2.39 10.45
C GLY A 54 11.53 -1.73 11.57
N GLY A 55 10.24 -2.07 11.63
CA GLY A 55 9.47 -2.07 12.88
C GLY A 55 9.02 -0.69 13.37
N ALA A 56 7.70 -0.48 13.27
CA ALA A 56 6.89 0.44 14.06
C ALA A 56 7.30 1.94 14.06
N GLN A 57 6.41 2.75 13.47
CA GLN A 57 6.31 4.21 13.66
C GLN A 57 7.55 5.00 13.24
N HIS A 58 7.69 5.22 11.94
CA HIS A 58 8.44 6.38 11.44
C HIS A 58 7.45 7.49 11.07
N GLU A 59 7.82 8.74 11.29
CA GLU A 59 7.04 9.93 10.90
C GLU A 59 6.88 10.06 9.38
N MET A 60 7.72 9.33 8.63
CA MET A 60 7.82 9.39 7.17
C MET A 60 7.16 8.16 6.51
N GLY A 61 6.81 8.28 5.22
CA GLY A 61 6.08 7.28 4.44
C GLY A 61 6.80 5.94 4.22
N ASP A 62 6.08 4.99 3.60
CA ASP A 62 6.57 3.64 3.27
C ASP A 62 7.61 3.67 2.11
N ILE A 63 7.46 4.60 1.17
CA ILE A 63 8.37 4.85 0.05
C ILE A 63 8.67 6.34 -0.10
N GLU A 64 9.77 6.65 -0.77
CA GLU A 64 10.15 8.00 -1.15
C GLU A 64 10.32 8.08 -2.67
N ILE A 65 9.74 9.11 -3.30
CA ILE A 65 9.83 9.39 -4.74
C ILE A 65 10.04 10.89 -4.91
N GLU A 66 11.14 11.30 -5.54
CA GLU A 66 11.50 12.72 -5.75
C GLU A 66 11.42 13.55 -4.45
N GLY A 67 12.02 13.05 -3.37
CA GLY A 67 12.00 13.70 -2.05
C GLY A 67 10.63 13.74 -1.35
N ASN A 68 9.58 13.20 -1.97
CA ASN A 68 8.23 13.14 -1.41
C ASN A 68 7.94 11.77 -0.80
N TYR A 69 7.18 11.74 0.29
CA TYR A 69 6.91 10.54 1.08
C TYR A 69 5.49 9.99 0.83
N TYR A 70 5.38 8.69 0.57
CA TYR A 70 4.10 8.04 0.29
C TYR A 70 3.89 6.79 1.14
N GLY A 71 2.65 6.60 1.60
CA GLY A 71 2.21 5.36 2.26
C GLY A 71 1.73 4.31 1.27
N CYS A 72 2.16 3.06 1.41
CA CYS A 72 1.71 1.93 0.61
C CYS A 72 0.70 1.08 1.39
N LYS A 73 -0.60 1.26 1.10
CA LYS A 73 -1.67 0.52 1.78
C LYS A 73 -2.35 -0.47 0.85
N ARG A 74 -2.02 -1.76 1.03
CA ARG A 74 -2.72 -2.86 0.33
C ARG A 74 -4.02 -3.20 1.05
N ARG A 75 -5.11 -3.36 0.29
CA ARG A 75 -6.43 -3.83 0.74
C ARG A 75 -6.93 -4.94 -0.18
N LYS A 76 -7.84 -5.80 0.30
CA LYS A 76 -8.49 -6.82 -0.55
C LYS A 76 -9.39 -6.16 -1.59
N SER A 77 -10.13 -5.13 -1.17
CA SER A 77 -10.87 -4.21 -2.03
C SER A 77 -10.71 -2.81 -1.44
N ILE A 78 -10.53 -1.82 -2.30
CA ILE A 78 -10.69 -0.41 -1.92
C ILE A 78 -12.16 -0.02 -2.12
N ALA A 79 -12.57 1.13 -1.58
CA ALA A 79 -13.91 1.66 -1.82
C ALA A 79 -14.14 1.87 -3.33
N THR A 80 -15.35 1.60 -3.83
CA THR A 80 -15.62 1.71 -5.27
C THR A 80 -15.67 3.16 -5.73
N TRP A 81 -16.26 4.05 -4.93
CA TRP A 81 -16.39 5.48 -5.21
C TRP A 81 -15.07 6.24 -5.29
N VAL A 82 -13.93 5.66 -4.89
CA VAL A 82 -12.60 6.26 -5.11
C VAL A 82 -12.00 5.89 -6.46
N LYS A 83 -12.63 5.00 -7.24
CA LYS A 83 -12.15 4.56 -8.55
C LYS A 83 -12.91 5.29 -9.65
N PRO A 84 -12.29 5.52 -10.81
CA PRO A 84 -13.03 5.88 -12.02
C PRO A 84 -14.13 4.84 -12.30
N GLU A 85 -15.33 5.32 -12.66
CA GLU A 85 -16.49 4.46 -12.93
C GLU A 85 -16.86 4.41 -14.42
N LYS A 86 -16.50 5.45 -15.17
CA LYS A 86 -16.74 5.59 -16.61
C LYS A 86 -15.41 5.86 -17.32
N GLU A 87 -15.35 6.88 -18.16
CA GLU A 87 -14.19 7.28 -18.93
C GLU A 87 -13.30 8.29 -18.19
N GLU A 88 -13.50 8.49 -16.87
CA GLU A 88 -12.67 9.40 -16.10
C GLU A 88 -11.23 8.87 -15.95
N VAL A 89 -10.24 9.77 -16.04
CA VAL A 89 -8.83 9.43 -15.81
C VAL A 89 -8.52 9.27 -14.32
N GLY A 90 -9.35 9.86 -13.45
CA GLY A 90 -9.21 9.87 -12.01
C GLY A 90 -10.48 10.40 -11.33
N VAL A 91 -10.49 10.37 -10.00
CA VAL A 91 -11.60 10.85 -9.17
C VAL A 91 -11.10 11.94 -8.23
N VAL A 92 -11.75 13.10 -8.27
CA VAL A 92 -11.55 14.16 -7.26
C VAL A 92 -12.54 13.93 -6.14
N ILE A 93 -12.04 13.77 -4.92
CA ILE A 93 -12.84 13.52 -3.71
C ILE A 93 -12.60 14.62 -2.70
N ARG A 94 -13.63 14.99 -1.93
CA ARG A 94 -13.53 16.01 -0.88
C ARG A 94 -14.46 15.63 0.25
N GLU A 95 -13.97 15.69 1.48
CA GLU A 95 -14.82 15.61 2.68
C GLU A 95 -15.47 16.97 2.99
N ASP A 96 -16.51 16.99 3.82
CA ASP A 96 -17.15 18.26 4.17
C ASP A 96 -16.15 19.23 4.81
N ARG A 97 -16.08 20.45 4.28
CA ARG A 97 -15.15 21.53 4.70
C ARG A 97 -13.64 21.16 4.67
N GLY A 98 -13.27 20.03 4.07
CA GLY A 98 -11.87 19.60 3.91
C GLY A 98 -11.25 20.00 2.58
N ALA A 99 -9.97 19.66 2.41
CA ALA A 99 -9.26 19.84 1.15
C ALA A 99 -9.67 18.76 0.12
N PRO A 100 -9.69 19.09 -1.18
CA PRO A 100 -9.89 18.09 -2.23
C PRO A 100 -8.63 17.23 -2.39
N PHE A 101 -8.84 15.94 -2.63
CA PHE A 101 -7.81 14.96 -2.97
C PHE A 101 -8.09 14.38 -4.36
N MET A 102 -7.03 13.91 -5.02
CA MET A 102 -7.11 13.27 -6.33
C MET A 102 -6.75 11.79 -6.21
N VAL A 103 -7.58 10.92 -6.75
CA VAL A 103 -7.30 9.49 -6.91
C VAL A 103 -7.11 9.20 -8.39
N VAL A 104 -5.88 8.88 -8.78
CA VAL A 104 -5.50 8.54 -10.15
C VAL A 104 -4.73 7.23 -10.17
N PRO A 105 -4.71 6.50 -11.30
CA PRO A 105 -3.77 5.40 -11.50
C PRO A 105 -2.34 5.85 -11.19
N LEU A 106 -1.58 5.00 -10.49
CA LEU A 106 -0.22 5.33 -10.06
C LEU A 106 0.68 5.72 -11.24
N GLU A 107 0.53 5.05 -12.38
CA GLU A 107 1.28 5.35 -13.60
C GLU A 107 1.07 6.79 -14.09
N HIS A 108 -0.19 7.26 -14.14
CA HIS A 108 -0.51 8.63 -14.54
C HIS A 108 0.11 9.65 -13.57
N TYR A 109 0.05 9.35 -12.27
CA TYR A 109 0.66 10.20 -11.27
C TYR A 109 2.19 10.31 -11.47
N LEU A 110 2.87 9.18 -11.64
CA LEU A 110 4.32 9.15 -11.83
C LEU A 110 4.73 9.83 -13.14
N PHE A 111 3.95 9.66 -14.20
CA PHE A 111 4.14 10.40 -15.44
C PHE A 111 4.08 11.92 -15.21
N LEU A 112 3.08 12.43 -14.50
CA LEU A 112 2.96 13.85 -14.19
C LEU A 112 4.13 14.36 -13.33
N VAL A 113 4.56 13.58 -12.33
CA VAL A 113 5.74 13.90 -11.52
C VAL A 113 6.99 13.96 -12.42
N SER A 114 7.12 13.04 -13.38
CA SER A 114 8.27 13.00 -14.30
C SER A 114 8.35 14.21 -15.23
N LEU A 115 7.18 14.74 -15.65
CA LEU A 115 7.11 15.97 -16.44
C LEU A 115 7.44 17.21 -15.60
N SER A 116 7.12 17.16 -14.31
CA SER A 116 7.33 18.29 -13.39
C SER A 116 8.80 18.47 -12.99
N LYS A 117 9.67 17.47 -13.29
CA LYS A 117 11.11 17.50 -13.02
C LYS A 117 11.86 18.68 -13.64
N GLU A 118 11.33 19.26 -14.70
CA GLU A 118 12.01 20.35 -15.40
C GLU A 118 11.53 21.75 -15.01
N LYS A 119 10.47 21.91 -14.18
CA LYS A 119 9.92 23.25 -13.90
C LYS A 119 9.20 23.35 -12.55
N ILE A 120 9.96 23.45 -11.45
CA ILE A 120 9.67 24.36 -10.32
C ILE A 120 11.01 24.93 -9.83
#